data_AF-A0A2A7A4M7-F1
#
_entry.id   AF-A0A2A7A4M7-F1
#
_cell.length_a   1.000
_cell.length_b   1.000
_cell.length_c   1.000
_cell.angle_alpha   90.00
_cell.angle_beta   90.00
_cell.angle_gamma   90.00
#
_symmetry.space_group_name_H-M   'P 1'
#
loop_
_entity.id
_entity.type
_entity.pdbx_description
1 polymer ?
#
loop_
_entity_poly.entity_id
_entity_poly.type
_entity_poly.pdbx_seq_one_letter_code
_entity_poly.pdbx_strand_id
1 'polypeptide(L)'
;FAGKIKSHYALIGMAFVAEGYPLYYDAVNEKGLGMAGLNFVGNAAYEEALPEDETEVSQVAQFEFIPWILTQCATVAEAREKLAAMRLTGTAFSEQLPTAQLHWIIADKDSCIVVESMKDGLHVYDNPVGVLTNNPPFPSQMFALNNYAGVSRKQPESTFAGVLQLDAYSRGMGGMGIPGDLSSQSRFVKVAFTKLNSISGEEEDESVSQFFHILGSVDQQRGCCEVTEGKYEITIYTSCCNTAKGIYYYTTYDNHQITAVDMHAENLDSDQLICYPLLSKGEVRWQNK
;
A
#
# COMPACT_ATOMS: atom_id res chain seq x y z
N PHE A 1 8.56 -4.54 -21.38
CA PHE A 1 8.15 -3.14 -21.56
C PHE A 1 9.31 -2.18 -21.28
N ALA A 2 10.19 -2.54 -20.34
CA ALA A 2 11.48 -1.89 -20.14
C ALA A 2 12.30 -1.79 -21.46
N GLY A 3 12.89 -0.63 -21.72
CA GLY A 3 13.76 -0.37 -22.88
C GLY A 3 13.05 -0.11 -24.23
N LYS A 4 11.73 -0.28 -24.33
CA LYS A 4 10.95 0.02 -25.56
C LYS A 4 10.29 1.42 -25.53
N ILE A 5 10.03 1.99 -24.35
CA ILE A 5 9.40 3.31 -24.19
C ILE A 5 10.45 4.42 -24.20
N LYS A 6 10.23 5.46 -25.02
CA LYS A 6 11.14 6.60 -25.18
C LYS A 6 10.81 7.79 -24.27
N SER A 7 9.58 7.89 -23.82
CA SER A 7 9.09 8.94 -22.92
C SER A 7 7.89 8.39 -22.16
N HIS A 8 7.83 8.68 -20.87
CA HIS A 8 6.77 8.28 -19.97
C HIS A 8 6.60 9.29 -18.85
N TYR A 9 5.51 9.19 -18.08
CA TYR A 9 5.36 9.96 -16.85
C TYR A 9 6.50 9.68 -15.88
N ALA A 10 6.97 10.70 -15.17
CA ALA A 10 7.92 10.53 -14.08
C ALA A 10 7.28 9.78 -12.90
N LEU A 11 8.10 9.03 -12.17
CA LEU A 11 7.70 8.24 -11.00
C LEU A 11 8.59 8.60 -9.81
N ILE A 12 8.01 8.56 -8.61
CA ILE A 12 8.73 8.61 -7.34
C ILE A 12 8.19 7.53 -6.42
N GLY A 13 9.07 6.79 -5.74
CA GLY A 13 8.67 5.65 -4.92
C GLY A 13 9.82 5.00 -4.19
N MET A 14 9.50 4.03 -3.33
CA MET A 14 10.50 3.17 -2.69
C MET A 14 10.78 1.96 -3.58
N ALA A 15 12.06 1.69 -3.84
CA ALA A 15 12.47 0.58 -4.69
C ALA A 15 13.75 -0.09 -4.19
N PHE A 16 13.92 -1.37 -4.54
CA PHE A 16 15.23 -2.00 -4.57
C PHE A 16 15.82 -1.84 -5.98
N VAL A 17 16.97 -1.18 -6.09
CA VAL A 17 17.61 -0.96 -7.39
C VAL A 17 18.57 -2.10 -7.67
N ALA A 18 18.27 -2.90 -8.70
CA ALA A 18 19.09 -4.03 -9.15
C ALA A 18 19.45 -3.84 -10.62
N GLU A 19 20.74 -3.92 -10.96
CA GLU A 19 21.24 -3.80 -12.34
C GLU A 19 20.75 -2.50 -13.06
N GLY A 20 20.59 -1.42 -12.29
CA GLY A 20 20.08 -0.14 -12.80
C GLY A 20 18.55 -0.07 -12.99
N TYR A 21 17.81 -1.14 -12.67
CA TYR A 21 16.36 -1.19 -12.75
C TYR A 21 15.72 -0.96 -11.36
N PRO A 22 14.74 -0.05 -11.24
CA PRO A 22 14.04 0.19 -9.98
C PRO A 22 12.91 -0.83 -9.78
N LEU A 23 13.11 -1.79 -8.88
CA LEU A 23 12.07 -2.74 -8.45
C LEU A 23 11.23 -2.09 -7.35
N TYR A 24 10.21 -1.33 -7.77
CA TYR A 24 9.34 -0.58 -6.86
C TYR A 24 8.51 -1.50 -5.96
N TYR A 25 8.40 -1.10 -4.68
CA TYR A 25 7.43 -1.63 -3.72
C TYR A 25 6.12 -0.83 -3.81
N ASP A 26 6.26 0.50 -3.82
CA ASP A 26 5.18 1.47 -3.99
C ASP A 26 5.73 2.73 -4.67
N ALA A 27 4.89 3.36 -5.49
CA ALA A 27 5.23 4.58 -6.21
C ALA A 27 3.99 5.40 -6.59
N VAL A 28 4.22 6.68 -6.88
CA VAL A 28 3.26 7.59 -7.51
C VAL A 28 3.88 8.23 -8.75
N ASN A 29 3.05 8.60 -9.71
CA ASN A 29 3.49 9.36 -10.87
C ASN A 29 3.16 10.85 -10.79
N GLU A 30 3.75 11.65 -11.68
CA GLU A 30 3.52 13.10 -11.80
C GLU A 30 2.06 13.49 -12.15
N LYS A 31 1.19 12.52 -12.46
CA LYS A 31 -0.23 12.75 -12.75
C LYS A 31 -1.13 12.46 -11.55
N GLY A 32 -0.55 11.99 -10.45
CA GLY A 32 -1.25 11.72 -9.21
C GLY A 32 -1.89 10.33 -9.11
N LEU A 33 -1.47 9.38 -9.95
CA LEU A 33 -1.80 7.97 -9.81
C LEU A 33 -0.76 7.28 -8.91
N GLY A 34 -1.22 6.57 -7.90
CA GLY A 34 -0.40 5.78 -6.99
C GLY A 34 -0.67 4.29 -7.08
N MET A 35 0.36 3.47 -6.86
CA MET A 35 0.27 2.01 -6.85
C MET A 35 1.24 1.40 -5.86
N ALA A 36 0.80 0.39 -5.12
CA ALA A 36 1.64 -0.37 -4.19
C ALA A 36 1.39 -1.88 -4.33
N GLY A 37 2.46 -2.68 -4.27
CA GLY A 37 2.42 -4.13 -4.25
C GLY A 37 2.58 -4.68 -2.84
N LEU A 38 1.62 -5.49 -2.38
CA LEU A 38 1.60 -6.07 -1.04
C LEU A 38 1.60 -7.59 -1.12
N ASN A 39 2.17 -8.24 -0.09
CA ASN A 39 2.35 -9.68 -0.06
C ASN A 39 1.01 -10.46 -0.12
N PHE A 40 0.92 -11.45 -1.01
CA PHE A 40 -0.29 -12.25 -1.30
C PHE A 40 0.03 -13.74 -1.50
N VAL A 41 0.93 -14.25 -0.65
CA VAL A 41 1.50 -15.60 -0.72
C VAL A 41 0.42 -16.68 -0.68
N GLY A 42 0.47 -17.62 -1.62
CA GLY A 42 -0.42 -18.77 -1.73
C GLY A 42 -1.68 -18.52 -2.54
N ASN A 43 -2.08 -17.25 -2.73
CA ASN A 43 -3.23 -16.88 -3.56
C ASN A 43 -2.82 -16.30 -4.92
N ALA A 44 -1.69 -15.59 -4.98
CA ALA A 44 -1.16 -15.06 -6.23
C ALA A 44 -0.87 -16.19 -7.22
N ALA A 45 -1.38 -16.06 -8.45
CA ALA A 45 -1.01 -16.90 -9.57
C ALA A 45 -0.81 -16.04 -10.81
N TYR A 46 0.21 -16.38 -11.60
CA TYR A 46 0.60 -15.63 -12.78
C TYR A 46 0.65 -16.55 -13.98
N GLU A 47 0.48 -15.96 -15.15
CA GLU A 47 0.53 -16.70 -16.40
C GLU A 47 1.98 -16.98 -16.83
N GLU A 48 2.16 -17.99 -17.67
CA GLU A 48 3.42 -18.18 -18.39
C GLU A 48 3.54 -17.17 -19.55
N ALA A 49 4.75 -16.67 -19.75
CA ALA A 49 5.05 -15.82 -20.90
C ALA A 49 4.98 -16.67 -22.19
N LEU A 50 4.26 -16.14 -23.17
CA LEU A 50 4.17 -16.71 -24.52
C LEU A 50 5.20 -16.04 -25.43
N PRO A 51 5.59 -16.68 -26.54
CA PRO A 51 6.31 -16.02 -27.64
C PRO A 51 5.62 -14.72 -28.10
N GLU A 52 6.39 -13.71 -28.51
CA GLU A 52 5.83 -12.38 -28.89
C GLU A 52 4.83 -12.46 -30.06
N ASP A 53 4.96 -13.44 -30.96
CA ASP A 53 4.08 -13.66 -32.11
C ASP A 53 2.79 -14.44 -31.78
N GLU A 54 2.68 -14.98 -30.56
CA GLU A 54 1.52 -15.76 -30.11
C GLU A 54 0.53 -14.95 -29.26
N THR A 55 0.75 -13.64 -29.10
CA THR A 55 -0.16 -12.78 -28.33
C THR A 55 -0.26 -11.36 -28.86
N GLU A 56 -1.48 -10.82 -28.88
CA GLU A 56 -1.75 -9.43 -29.27
C GLU A 56 -1.83 -8.48 -28.06
N VAL A 57 -1.82 -9.02 -26.84
CA VAL A 57 -1.91 -8.25 -25.59
C VAL A 57 -0.55 -8.05 -24.95
N SER A 58 -0.43 -7.00 -24.14
CA SER A 58 0.82 -6.73 -23.43
C SER A 58 1.10 -7.83 -22.40
N GLN A 59 2.27 -8.44 -22.48
CA GLN A 59 2.79 -9.34 -21.45
C GLN A 59 3.65 -8.52 -20.49
N VAL A 60 3.29 -8.55 -19.21
CA VAL A 60 3.91 -7.71 -18.19
C VAL A 60 4.43 -8.63 -17.10
N ALA A 61 5.75 -8.64 -16.89
CA ALA A 61 6.31 -9.39 -15.77
C ALA A 61 5.83 -8.78 -14.45
N GLN A 62 5.62 -9.60 -13.43
CA GLN A 62 5.17 -9.14 -12.10
C GLN A 62 5.98 -7.95 -11.57
N PHE A 63 7.30 -7.94 -11.76
CA PHE A 63 8.18 -6.87 -11.30
C PHE A 63 8.10 -5.59 -12.18
N GLU A 64 7.63 -5.71 -13.43
CA GLU A 64 7.39 -4.56 -14.32
C GLU A 64 6.05 -3.89 -14.03
N PHE A 65 5.15 -4.51 -13.26
CA PHE A 65 3.74 -4.12 -13.24
C PHE A 65 3.48 -2.71 -12.68
N ILE A 66 4.16 -2.31 -11.61
CA ILE A 66 4.05 -0.95 -11.06
C ILE A 66 4.53 0.09 -12.10
N PRO A 67 5.77 0.01 -12.64
CA PRO A 67 6.20 0.87 -13.74
C PRO A 67 5.24 0.82 -14.94
N TRP A 68 4.76 -0.36 -15.32
CA TRP A 68 3.90 -0.52 -16.48
C TRP A 68 2.62 0.30 -16.34
N ILE A 69 1.93 0.27 -15.20
CA ILE A 69 0.75 1.13 -14.99
C ILE A 69 1.15 2.61 -14.90
N LEU A 70 2.08 2.96 -14.01
CA LEU A 70 2.33 4.34 -13.59
C LEU A 70 3.03 5.19 -14.66
N THR A 71 3.73 4.59 -15.61
CA THR A 71 4.38 5.33 -16.71
C THR A 71 3.40 5.81 -17.80
N GLN A 72 2.20 5.21 -17.87
CA GLN A 72 1.30 5.40 -19.01
C GLN A 72 -0.16 5.71 -18.62
N CYS A 73 -0.51 5.67 -17.34
CA CYS A 73 -1.86 5.97 -16.86
C CYS A 73 -1.83 7.18 -15.92
N ALA A 74 -2.71 8.15 -16.13
CA ALA A 74 -2.93 9.29 -15.25
C ALA A 74 -4.03 9.05 -14.21
N THR A 75 -4.94 8.10 -14.47
CA THR A 75 -6.11 7.83 -13.63
C THR A 75 -6.33 6.33 -13.45
N VAL A 76 -7.12 5.97 -12.43
CA VAL A 76 -7.62 4.61 -12.20
C VAL A 76 -8.48 4.14 -13.37
N ALA A 77 -9.21 5.05 -14.03
CA ALA A 77 -10.00 4.72 -15.22
C ALA A 77 -9.10 4.23 -16.37
N GLU A 78 -8.03 4.96 -16.68
CA GLU A 78 -7.04 4.53 -17.69
C GLU A 78 -6.33 3.23 -17.27
N ALA A 79 -6.01 3.07 -15.99
CA ALA A 79 -5.44 1.82 -15.48
C ALA A 79 -6.38 0.63 -15.72
N ARG A 80 -7.70 0.78 -15.50
CA ARG A 80 -8.70 -0.28 -15.76
C ARG A 80 -8.72 -0.70 -17.23
N GLU A 81 -8.62 0.24 -18.17
CA GLU A 81 -8.56 -0.07 -19.59
C GLU A 81 -7.32 -0.91 -19.93
N LYS A 82 -6.16 -0.56 -19.35
CA LYS A 82 -4.92 -1.31 -19.52
C LYS A 82 -5.01 -2.72 -18.92
N LEU A 83 -5.56 -2.84 -17.71
CA LEU A 83 -5.73 -4.13 -17.02
C LEU A 83 -6.63 -5.11 -17.78
N ALA A 84 -7.62 -4.61 -18.53
CA ALA A 84 -8.51 -5.44 -19.34
C ALA A 84 -7.82 -6.07 -20.57
N ALA A 85 -6.64 -5.59 -20.96
CA ALA A 85 -5.93 -5.98 -22.18
C ALA A 85 -4.44 -6.29 -21.92
N MET A 86 -4.17 -7.08 -20.89
CA MET A 86 -2.82 -7.53 -20.55
C MET A 86 -2.78 -8.95 -19.99
N ARG A 87 -1.59 -9.54 -19.95
CA ARG A 87 -1.27 -10.79 -19.25
C ARG A 87 -0.20 -10.52 -18.21
N LEU A 88 -0.48 -10.83 -16.95
CA LEU A 88 0.50 -10.70 -15.88
C LEU A 88 1.30 -12.00 -15.79
N THR A 89 2.59 -11.94 -16.09
CA THR A 89 3.43 -13.13 -16.18
C THR A 89 4.27 -13.35 -14.93
N GLY A 90 4.50 -14.63 -14.62
CA GLY A 90 5.36 -15.07 -13.53
C GLY A 90 6.85 -14.97 -13.82
N THR A 91 7.26 -14.13 -14.78
CA THR A 91 8.65 -13.98 -15.21
C THR A 91 9.48 -13.35 -14.07
N ALA A 92 10.49 -14.08 -13.60
CA ALA A 92 11.41 -13.61 -12.58
C ALA A 92 12.31 -12.48 -13.10
N PHE A 93 12.76 -11.60 -12.22
CA PHE A 93 13.74 -10.57 -12.59
C PHE A 93 15.11 -11.20 -12.85
N SER A 94 15.53 -12.09 -11.97
CA SER A 94 16.75 -12.90 -12.11
C SER A 94 16.63 -14.20 -11.31
N GLU A 95 17.60 -15.10 -11.43
CA GLU A 95 17.63 -16.33 -10.62
C GLU A 95 17.68 -16.05 -9.11
N GLN A 96 18.33 -14.94 -8.70
CA GLN A 96 18.46 -14.53 -7.30
C GLN A 96 17.23 -13.75 -6.80
N LEU A 97 16.41 -13.22 -7.72
CA LEU A 97 15.21 -12.44 -7.43
C LEU A 97 14.00 -13.09 -8.11
N PRO A 98 13.48 -14.20 -7.54
CA PRO A 98 12.33 -14.89 -8.08
C PRO A 98 11.07 -14.03 -7.93
N THR A 99 10.06 -14.38 -8.72
CA THR A 99 8.77 -13.70 -8.77
C THR A 99 8.11 -13.64 -7.39
N ALA A 100 7.81 -12.42 -6.92
CA ALA A 100 7.12 -12.23 -5.66
C ALA A 100 5.62 -12.55 -5.82
N GLN A 101 4.98 -13.02 -4.75
CA GLN A 101 3.54 -13.29 -4.73
C GLN A 101 2.83 -12.07 -4.15
N LEU A 102 2.22 -11.25 -5.01
CA LEU A 102 1.67 -9.95 -4.65
C LEU A 102 0.22 -9.77 -5.12
N HIS A 103 -0.45 -8.83 -4.48
CA HIS A 103 -1.62 -8.13 -5.01
C HIS A 103 -1.39 -6.63 -4.92
N TRP A 104 -2.19 -5.83 -5.61
CA TRP A 104 -1.92 -4.40 -5.76
C TRP A 104 -3.11 -3.55 -5.38
N ILE A 105 -2.82 -2.42 -4.74
CA ILE A 105 -3.76 -1.30 -4.59
C ILE A 105 -3.34 -0.22 -5.59
N ILE A 106 -4.30 0.34 -6.31
CA ILE A 106 -4.11 1.47 -7.24
C ILE A 106 -5.11 2.55 -6.86
N ALA A 107 -4.66 3.79 -6.75
CA ALA A 107 -5.53 4.90 -6.35
C ALA A 107 -5.13 6.21 -7.05
N ASP A 108 -6.13 7.00 -7.42
CA ASP A 108 -5.99 8.41 -7.77
C ASP A 108 -6.83 9.28 -6.82
N LYS A 109 -7.04 10.56 -7.16
CA LYS A 109 -7.85 11.47 -6.35
C LYS A 109 -9.34 11.11 -6.27
N ASP A 110 -9.86 10.33 -7.20
CA ASP A 110 -11.30 10.09 -7.37
C ASP A 110 -11.69 8.65 -7.02
N SER A 111 -10.77 7.69 -7.11
CA SER A 111 -11.07 6.26 -7.01
C SER A 111 -9.91 5.43 -6.47
N CYS A 112 -10.24 4.26 -5.91
CA CYS A 112 -9.28 3.26 -5.47
C CYS A 112 -9.75 1.86 -5.88
N ILE A 113 -8.82 1.04 -6.36
CA ILE A 113 -9.08 -0.33 -6.80
C ILE A 113 -8.06 -1.30 -6.22
N VAL A 114 -8.43 -2.57 -6.16
CA VAL A 114 -7.53 -3.68 -5.84
C VAL A 114 -7.43 -4.61 -7.04
N VAL A 115 -6.21 -5.02 -7.37
CA VAL A 115 -5.91 -5.96 -8.45
C VAL A 115 -5.31 -7.23 -7.86
N GLU A 116 -5.98 -8.36 -8.06
CA GLU A 116 -5.57 -9.68 -7.59
C GLU A 116 -5.47 -10.66 -8.77
N SER A 117 -4.27 -11.14 -9.06
CA SER A 117 -4.06 -12.21 -10.05
C SER A 117 -4.09 -13.55 -9.34
N MET A 118 -5.12 -14.35 -9.59
CA MET A 118 -5.37 -15.64 -8.96
C MET A 118 -5.46 -16.75 -10.01
N LYS A 119 -5.59 -18.01 -9.57
CA LYS A 119 -5.62 -19.17 -10.48
C LYS A 119 -6.76 -19.12 -11.51
N ASP A 120 -7.84 -18.43 -11.19
CA ASP A 120 -9.02 -18.23 -12.04
C ASP A 120 -8.95 -16.94 -12.87
N GLY A 121 -7.88 -16.15 -12.75
CA GLY A 121 -7.62 -14.99 -13.60
C GLY A 121 -7.26 -13.72 -12.82
N LEU A 122 -7.18 -12.62 -13.56
CA LEU A 122 -6.96 -11.28 -13.02
C LEU A 122 -8.29 -10.65 -12.60
N HIS A 123 -8.40 -10.28 -11.33
CA HIS A 123 -9.59 -9.63 -10.77
C HIS A 123 -9.30 -8.17 -10.43
N VAL A 124 -10.24 -7.29 -10.74
CA VAL A 124 -10.16 -5.86 -10.41
C VAL A 124 -11.39 -5.43 -9.63
N TYR A 125 -11.21 -5.07 -8.37
CA TYR A 125 -12.28 -4.71 -7.44
C TYR A 125 -12.29 -3.21 -7.17
N ASP A 126 -13.47 -2.59 -7.05
CA ASP A 126 -13.59 -1.29 -6.42
C ASP A 126 -13.27 -1.39 -4.93
N ASN A 127 -12.50 -0.42 -4.42
CA ASN A 127 -12.09 -0.36 -3.02
C ASN A 127 -12.66 0.88 -2.33
N PRO A 128 -13.93 0.85 -1.90
CA PRO A 128 -14.59 2.01 -1.30
C PRO A 128 -14.01 2.40 0.06
N VAL A 129 -13.29 1.49 0.74
CA VAL A 129 -12.61 1.78 2.00
C VAL A 129 -11.18 2.29 1.78
N GLY A 130 -10.62 2.13 0.59
CA GLY A 130 -9.26 2.51 0.20
C GLY A 130 -8.19 1.99 1.16
N VAL A 131 -8.23 0.69 1.44
CA VAL A 131 -7.31 -0.06 2.31
C VAL A 131 -7.00 -1.40 1.65
N LEU A 132 -5.77 -1.87 1.78
CA LEU A 132 -5.36 -3.23 1.41
C LEU A 132 -4.31 -3.73 2.42
N THR A 133 -4.31 -5.04 2.71
CA THR A 133 -3.29 -5.66 3.56
C THR A 133 -2.61 -6.84 2.86
N ASN A 134 -2.94 -8.07 3.20
CA ASN A 134 -2.41 -9.29 2.59
C ASN A 134 -3.58 -10.26 2.40
N ASN A 135 -3.34 -11.57 2.52
CA ASN A 135 -4.41 -12.59 2.51
C ASN A 135 -5.47 -12.37 3.60
N PRO A 136 -6.73 -12.81 3.41
CA PRO A 136 -7.29 -13.50 2.23
C PRO A 136 -7.56 -12.54 1.04
N PRO A 137 -8.08 -13.05 -0.11
CA PRO A 137 -8.52 -12.20 -1.22
C PRO A 137 -9.47 -11.08 -0.78
N PHE A 138 -9.40 -9.95 -1.49
CA PHE A 138 -10.07 -8.70 -1.12
C PHE A 138 -11.58 -8.82 -0.83
N PRO A 139 -12.39 -9.60 -1.59
CA PRO A 139 -13.80 -9.80 -1.26
C PRO A 139 -14.03 -10.37 0.14
N SER A 140 -13.15 -11.24 0.63
CA SER A 140 -13.24 -11.82 1.97
C SER A 140 -12.90 -10.78 3.05
N GLN A 141 -11.88 -9.95 2.79
CA GLN A 141 -11.51 -8.82 3.65
C GLN A 141 -12.69 -7.85 3.81
N MET A 142 -13.33 -7.48 2.70
CA MET A 142 -14.52 -6.63 2.70
C MET A 142 -15.71 -7.28 3.40
N PHE A 143 -15.96 -8.57 3.16
CA PHE A 143 -17.06 -9.29 3.82
C PHE A 143 -16.90 -9.33 5.35
N ALA A 144 -15.66 -9.46 5.83
CA ALA A 144 -15.36 -9.50 7.26
C ALA A 144 -15.74 -8.19 7.98
N LEU A 145 -15.78 -7.05 7.29
CA LEU A 145 -16.21 -5.76 7.87
C LEU A 145 -17.65 -5.81 8.41
N ASN A 146 -18.51 -6.69 7.86
CA ASN A 146 -19.89 -6.86 8.33
C ASN A 146 -19.97 -7.29 9.81
N ASN A 147 -18.95 -8.00 10.32
CA ASN A 147 -18.88 -8.41 11.72
C ASN A 147 -18.68 -7.22 12.68
N TYR A 148 -18.28 -6.05 12.15
CA TYR A 148 -17.93 -4.87 12.93
C TYR A 148 -18.92 -3.72 12.73
N ALA A 149 -20.10 -3.97 12.15
CA ALA A 149 -21.11 -2.93 11.90
C ALA A 149 -21.55 -2.17 13.17
N GLY A 150 -21.42 -2.78 14.36
CA GLY A 150 -21.76 -2.16 15.64
C GLY A 150 -20.66 -1.31 16.28
N VAL A 151 -19.43 -1.32 15.75
CA VAL A 151 -18.33 -0.53 16.32
C VAL A 151 -18.51 0.96 16.01
N SER A 152 -18.05 1.83 16.91
CA SER A 152 -18.24 3.27 16.81
C SER A 152 -17.12 4.06 17.48
N ARG A 153 -16.86 5.26 16.98
CA ARG A 153 -16.01 6.24 17.68
C ARG A 153 -16.70 6.90 18.90
N LYS A 154 -18.02 6.73 19.04
CA LYS A 154 -18.81 7.31 20.14
C LYS A 154 -18.87 6.36 21.34
N GLN A 155 -19.24 6.87 22.51
CA GLN A 155 -19.54 6.01 23.64
C GLN A 155 -20.78 5.15 23.34
N PRO A 156 -20.76 3.85 23.69
CA PRO A 156 -21.88 2.97 23.45
C PRO A 156 -23.02 3.28 24.44
N GLU A 157 -24.25 3.05 24.00
CA GLU A 157 -25.41 2.97 24.89
C GLU A 157 -25.49 1.58 25.52
N SER A 158 -25.94 1.48 26.77
CA SER A 158 -26.12 0.18 27.43
C SER A 158 -27.37 -0.53 26.87
N THR A 159 -27.14 -1.50 25.99
CA THR A 159 -28.21 -2.31 25.37
C THR A 159 -28.23 -3.76 25.86
N PHE A 160 -27.45 -4.09 26.90
CA PHE A 160 -27.26 -5.47 27.36
C PHE A 160 -28.56 -6.11 27.88
N ALA A 161 -29.19 -5.49 28.89
CA ALA A 161 -30.48 -5.92 29.43
C ALA A 161 -31.11 -4.79 30.27
N GLY A 162 -32.43 -4.60 30.18
CA GLY A 162 -33.16 -3.55 30.92
C GLY A 162 -33.21 -3.73 32.45
N VAL A 163 -32.70 -4.84 32.97
CA VAL A 163 -32.62 -5.14 34.41
C VAL A 163 -31.27 -4.76 35.03
N LEU A 164 -30.30 -4.35 34.21
CA LEU A 164 -28.95 -4.04 34.64
C LEU A 164 -28.50 -2.70 34.05
N GLN A 165 -28.28 -1.73 34.93
CA GLN A 165 -27.62 -0.48 34.55
C GLN A 165 -26.11 -0.73 34.49
N LEU A 166 -25.52 -0.59 33.31
CA LEU A 166 -24.08 -0.72 33.09
C LEU A 166 -23.48 0.67 32.85
N ASP A 167 -22.42 0.98 33.60
CA ASP A 167 -21.68 2.22 33.47
C ASP A 167 -20.59 2.10 32.40
N ALA A 168 -20.45 3.13 31.57
CA ALA A 168 -19.32 3.27 30.65
C ALA A 168 -18.05 3.64 31.44
N TYR A 169 -17.26 2.63 31.81
CA TYR A 169 -16.10 2.80 32.70
C TYR A 169 -14.87 3.43 32.01
N SER A 170 -14.82 3.46 30.68
CA SER A 170 -13.70 4.02 29.91
C SER A 170 -14.20 4.83 28.73
N ARG A 171 -13.38 5.77 28.24
CA ARG A 171 -13.55 6.34 26.90
C ARG A 171 -13.09 5.33 25.83
N GLY A 172 -13.62 5.46 24.62
CA GLY A 172 -13.28 4.59 23.49
C GLY A 172 -13.98 3.22 23.51
N MET A 173 -14.94 3.00 24.40
CA MET A 173 -15.65 1.71 24.50
C MET A 173 -16.48 1.39 23.25
N GLY A 174 -16.83 2.36 22.42
CA GLY A 174 -17.52 2.09 21.16
C GLY A 174 -16.67 1.30 20.16
N GLY A 175 -15.35 1.35 20.27
CA GLY A 175 -14.43 0.56 19.45
C GLY A 175 -14.22 -0.87 19.96
N MET A 176 -14.89 -1.28 21.04
CA MET A 176 -14.81 -2.64 21.54
C MET A 176 -15.20 -3.63 20.44
N GLY A 177 -14.33 -4.61 20.20
CA GLY A 177 -14.46 -5.58 19.12
C GLY A 177 -13.45 -5.38 17.99
N ILE A 178 -12.91 -4.17 17.78
CA ILE A 178 -11.82 -3.97 16.81
C ILE A 178 -10.60 -4.83 17.22
N PRO A 179 -10.10 -5.71 16.34
CA PRO A 179 -9.02 -6.62 16.68
C PRO A 179 -7.68 -5.88 16.80
N GLY A 180 -6.84 -6.36 17.72
CA GLY A 180 -5.55 -5.74 18.06
C GLY A 180 -4.32 -6.56 17.66
N ASP A 181 -4.49 -7.76 17.11
CA ASP A 181 -3.39 -8.61 16.66
C ASP A 181 -2.84 -8.17 15.28
N LEU A 182 -1.69 -8.73 14.91
CA LEU A 182 -0.95 -8.35 13.70
C LEU A 182 -1.34 -9.14 12.44
N SER A 183 -2.37 -10.01 12.51
CA SER A 183 -2.83 -10.74 11.33
C SER A 183 -3.36 -9.78 10.26
N SER A 184 -3.28 -10.22 9.00
CA SER A 184 -3.71 -9.42 7.85
C SER A 184 -5.16 -8.95 7.94
N GLN A 185 -6.08 -9.84 8.33
CA GLN A 185 -7.50 -9.51 8.46
C GLN A 185 -7.76 -8.53 9.62
N SER A 186 -7.05 -8.71 10.74
CA SER A 186 -7.16 -7.80 11.88
C SER A 186 -6.62 -6.41 11.56
N ARG A 187 -5.45 -6.33 10.90
CA ARG A 187 -4.90 -5.07 10.39
C ARG A 187 -5.85 -4.40 9.41
N PHE A 188 -6.47 -5.15 8.49
CA PHE A 188 -7.44 -4.60 7.53
C PHE A 188 -8.62 -3.93 8.23
N VAL A 189 -9.24 -4.62 9.20
CA VAL A 189 -10.36 -4.07 9.99
C VAL A 189 -9.92 -2.84 10.78
N LYS A 190 -8.78 -2.93 11.48
CA LYS A 190 -8.28 -1.86 12.35
C LYS A 190 -7.93 -0.60 11.56
N VAL A 191 -7.22 -0.72 10.44
CA VAL A 191 -6.83 0.44 9.63
C VAL A 191 -8.02 1.01 8.86
N ALA A 192 -8.97 0.18 8.40
CA ALA A 192 -10.21 0.66 7.79
C ALA A 192 -11.05 1.48 8.79
N PHE A 193 -11.24 0.96 10.01
CA PHE A 193 -11.93 1.70 11.06
C PHE A 193 -11.21 3.00 11.41
N THR A 194 -9.88 2.94 11.63
CA THR A 194 -9.06 4.09 11.99
C THR A 194 -9.10 5.16 10.90
N LYS A 195 -8.92 4.79 9.63
CA LYS A 195 -8.99 5.70 8.48
C LYS A 195 -10.35 6.37 8.38
N LEU A 196 -11.44 5.60 8.32
CA LEU A 196 -12.78 6.12 8.05
C LEU A 196 -13.36 6.97 9.20
N ASN A 197 -12.75 6.92 10.39
CA ASN A 197 -13.13 7.74 11.54
C ASN A 197 -12.10 8.83 11.89
N SER A 198 -10.98 8.89 11.16
CA SER A 198 -9.95 9.92 11.36
C SER A 198 -10.40 11.27 10.83
N ILE A 199 -9.88 12.34 11.46
CA ILE A 199 -10.10 13.73 11.06
C ILE A 199 -8.75 14.43 11.18
N SER A 200 -8.35 15.18 10.16
CA SER A 200 -7.20 16.08 10.17
C SER A 200 -7.65 17.51 9.86
N GLY A 201 -6.77 18.48 10.07
CA GLY A 201 -6.87 19.77 9.39
C GLY A 201 -6.66 19.64 7.88
N GLU A 202 -6.74 20.77 7.18
CA GLU A 202 -6.56 20.84 5.72
C GLU A 202 -5.10 21.13 5.31
N GLU A 203 -4.25 21.50 6.26
CA GLU A 203 -2.84 21.75 6.00
C GLU A 203 -2.05 20.45 5.75
N GLU A 204 -0.96 20.58 4.99
CA GLU A 204 -0.14 19.45 4.55
C GLU A 204 0.43 18.65 5.72
N ASP A 205 1.01 19.35 6.69
CA ASP A 205 1.67 18.76 7.85
C ASP A 205 0.68 18.03 8.75
N GLU A 206 -0.52 18.60 8.96
CA GLU A 206 -1.62 17.96 9.68
C GLU A 206 -2.12 16.69 8.96
N SER A 207 -2.29 16.77 7.63
CA SER A 207 -2.78 15.66 6.80
C SER A 207 -1.77 14.51 6.76
N VAL A 208 -0.50 14.82 6.52
CA VAL A 208 0.60 13.84 6.54
C VAL A 208 0.74 13.23 7.93
N SER A 209 0.69 14.06 8.99
CA SER A 209 0.73 13.56 10.37
C SER A 209 -0.41 12.57 10.66
N GLN A 210 -1.65 12.89 10.26
CA GLN A 210 -2.78 11.99 10.44
C GLN A 210 -2.62 10.68 9.66
N PHE A 211 -2.06 10.74 8.45
CA PHE A 211 -1.78 9.55 7.64
C PHE A 211 -0.81 8.59 8.36
N PHE A 212 0.29 9.12 8.91
CA PHE A 212 1.23 8.33 9.72
C PHE A 212 0.58 7.79 11.00
N HIS A 213 -0.33 8.51 11.65
CA HIS A 213 -1.09 7.99 12.79
C HIS A 213 -2.04 6.84 12.40
N ILE A 214 -2.66 6.90 11.22
CA ILE A 214 -3.52 5.82 10.70
C ILE A 214 -2.68 4.55 10.48
N LEU A 215 -1.55 4.66 9.78
CA LEU A 215 -0.68 3.50 9.53
C LEU A 215 0.00 2.99 10.81
N GLY A 216 0.36 3.89 11.74
CA GLY A 216 0.89 3.53 13.05
C GLY A 216 -0.07 2.68 13.89
N SER A 217 -1.38 2.70 13.60
CA SER A 217 -2.35 1.81 14.25
C SER A 217 -2.11 0.33 13.93
N VAL A 218 -1.43 0.01 12.83
CA VAL A 218 -1.18 -1.36 12.34
C VAL A 218 0.31 -1.68 12.16
N ASP A 219 1.19 -0.89 12.78
CA ASP A 219 2.61 -1.19 12.79
C ASP A 219 2.91 -2.55 13.41
N GLN A 220 3.90 -3.24 12.85
CA GLN A 220 4.43 -4.49 13.38
C GLN A 220 5.71 -4.21 14.17
N GLN A 221 5.63 -4.38 15.49
CA GLN A 221 6.76 -4.15 16.38
C GLN A 221 7.67 -5.39 16.42
N ARG A 222 8.99 -5.17 16.41
CA ARG A 222 9.98 -6.23 16.52
C ARG A 222 9.74 -7.06 17.77
N GLY A 223 9.55 -8.37 17.60
CA GLY A 223 9.23 -9.31 18.69
C GLY A 223 7.77 -9.74 18.76
N CYS A 224 6.85 -9.04 18.08
CA CYS A 224 5.41 -9.32 18.16
C CYS A 224 4.89 -10.24 17.03
N CYS A 225 5.67 -10.48 15.98
CA CYS A 225 5.36 -11.41 14.89
C CYS A 225 6.61 -12.21 14.52
N GLU A 226 6.73 -13.45 15.00
CA GLU A 226 7.83 -14.36 14.64
C GLU A 226 7.41 -15.22 13.44
N VAL A 227 8.16 -15.12 12.34
CA VAL A 227 7.85 -15.84 11.08
C VAL A 227 8.60 -17.17 10.98
N THR A 228 9.79 -17.22 11.56
CA THR A 228 10.62 -18.42 11.78
C THR A 228 11.48 -18.18 13.02
N GLU A 229 12.01 -19.21 13.66
CA GLU A 229 12.82 -19.10 14.88
C GLU A 229 13.86 -17.96 14.81
N GLY A 230 13.72 -16.97 15.70
CA GLY A 230 14.60 -15.81 15.82
C GLY A 230 14.45 -14.73 14.74
N LYS A 231 13.48 -14.85 13.82
CA LYS A 231 13.20 -13.87 12.76
C LYS A 231 11.82 -13.28 12.92
N TYR A 232 11.76 -11.95 12.93
CA TYR A 232 10.54 -11.21 13.19
C TYR A 232 10.14 -10.34 12.01
N GLU A 233 8.85 -10.33 11.69
CA GLU A 233 8.28 -9.36 10.77
C GLU A 233 8.13 -8.00 11.48
N ILE A 234 8.49 -6.92 10.78
CA ILE A 234 8.45 -5.55 11.29
C ILE A 234 7.95 -4.61 10.19
N THR A 235 7.41 -3.45 10.59
CA THR A 235 7.23 -2.33 9.65
C THR A 235 8.60 -1.72 9.33
N ILE A 236 9.23 -2.12 8.21
CA ILE A 236 10.56 -1.62 7.83
C ILE A 236 10.53 -0.11 7.58
N TYR A 237 9.52 0.35 6.87
CA TYR A 237 9.23 1.75 6.60
C TYR A 237 7.73 1.98 6.46
N THR A 238 7.33 3.24 6.59
CA THR A 238 5.97 3.72 6.35
C THR A 238 6.07 4.86 5.36
N SER A 239 5.32 4.82 4.25
CA SER A 239 5.27 5.89 3.26
C SER A 239 3.91 6.59 3.22
N CYS A 240 3.92 7.87 2.86
CA CYS A 240 2.75 8.68 2.58
C CYS A 240 3.08 9.51 1.33
N CYS A 241 2.20 9.53 0.34
CA CYS A 241 2.43 10.29 -0.88
C CYS A 241 1.38 11.37 -1.04
N ASN A 242 1.82 12.62 -1.21
CA ASN A 242 0.94 13.66 -1.73
C ASN A 242 0.95 13.58 -3.26
N THR A 243 -0.06 12.92 -3.82
CA THR A 243 -0.20 12.71 -5.26
C THR A 243 -0.49 13.98 -6.04
N ALA A 244 -1.04 15.02 -5.40
CA ALA A 244 -1.28 16.31 -6.05
C ALA A 244 -0.01 17.17 -6.18
N LYS A 245 0.97 16.95 -5.30
CA LYS A 245 2.23 17.71 -5.25
C LYS A 245 3.46 16.91 -5.70
N GLY A 246 3.34 15.60 -5.93
CA GLY A 246 4.48 14.76 -6.28
C GLY A 246 5.49 14.59 -5.15
N ILE A 247 5.03 14.65 -3.89
CA ILE A 247 5.91 14.54 -2.71
C ILE A 247 5.76 13.16 -2.07
N TYR A 248 6.89 12.50 -1.88
CA TYR A 248 6.99 11.20 -1.22
C TYR A 248 7.56 11.37 0.19
N TYR A 249 6.72 11.14 1.19
CA TYR A 249 7.08 11.15 2.60
C TYR A 249 7.35 9.74 3.12
N TYR A 250 8.31 9.57 4.01
CA TYR A 250 8.52 8.29 4.69
C TYR A 250 9.11 8.43 6.10
N THR A 251 8.87 7.41 6.92
CA THR A 251 9.64 7.09 8.14
C THR A 251 10.20 5.69 8.02
N THR A 252 11.21 5.35 8.82
CA THR A 252 11.72 3.97 8.92
C THR A 252 11.56 3.44 10.35
N TYR A 253 11.76 2.14 10.54
CA TYR A 253 11.64 1.52 11.86
C TYR A 253 12.50 2.21 12.93
N ASP A 254 13.75 2.56 12.60
CA ASP A 254 14.70 3.17 13.53
C ASP A 254 14.82 4.70 13.34
N ASN A 255 14.09 5.30 12.39
CA ASN A 255 13.99 6.75 12.18
C ASN A 255 12.53 7.19 12.03
N HIS A 256 11.96 7.71 13.12
CA HIS A 256 10.58 8.20 13.17
C HIS A 256 10.41 9.65 12.69
N GLN A 257 11.49 10.33 12.26
CA GLN A 257 11.36 11.63 11.62
C GLN A 257 10.81 11.46 10.21
N ILE A 258 9.70 12.14 9.91
CA ILE A 258 9.15 12.17 8.56
C ILE A 258 10.17 12.86 7.64
N THR A 259 10.67 12.10 6.66
CA THR A 259 11.54 12.56 5.59
C THR A 259 10.70 12.75 4.32
N ALA A 260 11.02 13.73 3.49
CA ALA A 260 10.29 14.03 2.26
C ALA A 260 11.26 14.14 1.06
N VAL A 261 10.81 13.67 -0.10
CA VAL A 261 11.45 13.89 -1.40
C VAL A 261 10.39 14.43 -2.35
N ASP A 262 10.65 15.57 -2.97
CA ASP A 262 9.77 16.21 -3.95
C ASP A 262 10.28 15.91 -5.36
N MET A 263 9.48 15.23 -6.18
CA MET A 263 9.89 14.87 -7.54
C MET A 263 10.09 16.11 -8.43
N HIS A 264 9.38 17.20 -8.17
CA HIS A 264 9.49 18.44 -8.94
C HIS A 264 10.71 19.29 -8.54
N ALA A 265 11.47 18.88 -7.51
CA ALA A 265 12.80 19.42 -7.24
C ALA A 265 13.88 18.83 -8.19
N GLU A 266 13.54 17.81 -8.97
CA GLU A 266 14.43 17.15 -9.93
C GLU A 266 14.09 17.48 -11.38
N ASN A 267 15.00 17.16 -12.30
CA ASN A 267 14.73 17.22 -13.73
C ASN A 267 13.94 15.99 -14.19
N LEU A 268 12.61 16.13 -14.32
CA LEU A 268 11.72 15.05 -14.76
C LEU A 268 11.93 14.61 -16.22
N ASP A 269 12.61 15.42 -17.03
CA ASP A 269 12.98 15.07 -18.41
C ASP A 269 14.33 14.33 -18.50
N SER A 270 14.93 13.96 -17.35
CA SER A 270 16.18 13.19 -17.31
C SER A 270 16.00 11.75 -17.77
N ASP A 271 17.02 11.19 -18.41
CA ASP A 271 17.11 9.76 -18.74
C ASP A 271 17.86 8.94 -17.66
N GLN A 272 18.22 9.56 -16.54
CA GLN A 272 18.95 8.93 -15.44
C GLN A 272 18.02 8.62 -14.26
N LEU A 273 18.20 7.45 -13.66
CA LEU A 273 17.56 7.11 -12.39
C LEU A 273 18.20 7.92 -11.25
N ILE A 274 17.38 8.66 -10.51
CA ILE A 274 17.80 9.44 -9.35
C ILE A 274 17.47 8.64 -8.09
N CYS A 275 18.50 8.37 -7.27
CA CYS A 275 18.38 7.54 -6.08
C CYS A 275 18.73 8.33 -4.82
N TYR A 276 17.79 8.35 -3.87
CA TYR A 276 18.01 8.85 -2.52
C TYR A 276 18.19 7.67 -1.56
N PRO A 277 19.34 7.55 -0.86
CA PRO A 277 19.52 6.49 0.13
C PRO A 277 18.51 6.59 1.27
N LEU A 278 17.97 5.45 1.71
CA LEU A 278 17.03 5.41 2.83
C LEU A 278 17.68 5.89 4.13
N LEU A 279 17.12 6.95 4.74
CA LEU A 279 17.56 7.46 6.04
C LEU A 279 17.02 6.61 7.19
N SER A 280 17.75 5.54 7.52
CA SER A 280 17.34 4.55 8.53
C SER A 280 17.72 4.89 9.98
N LYS A 281 18.75 5.72 10.17
CA LYS A 281 19.22 6.09 11.52
C LYS A 281 18.44 7.29 12.02
N GLY A 282 17.66 7.11 13.09
CA GLY A 282 16.95 8.21 13.74
C GLY A 282 17.87 9.21 14.43
N GLU A 283 17.40 10.45 14.50
CA GLU A 283 18.01 11.52 15.27
C GLU A 283 17.11 11.92 16.44
N VAL A 284 17.71 12.12 17.61
CA VAL A 284 17.02 12.66 18.78
C VAL A 284 17.35 14.15 18.86
N ARG A 285 16.34 15.00 18.64
CA ARG A 285 16.48 16.44 18.82
C ARG A 285 16.46 16.78 20.31
N TRP A 286 17.60 17.18 20.85
CA TRP A 286 17.72 17.64 22.23
C TRP A 286 17.23 19.08 22.34
N GLN A 287 16.30 19.36 23.25
CA GLN A 287 15.82 20.73 23.48
C GLN A 287 16.79 21.57 24.35
N ASN A 288 17.84 20.96 24.87
CA ASN A 288 18.73 21.54 25.87
C ASN A 288 20.22 21.19 25.67
N LYS A 289 20.59 20.67 24.50
CA LYS A 289 21.98 20.40 24.12
C LYS A 289 22.24 20.91 22.72
#